data_AF-A0A174XWP7-F1
#
_entry.id   AF-A0A174XWP7-F1
#
_cell.length_a   1.000
_cell.length_b   1.000
_cell.length_c   1.000
_cell.angle_alpha   90.00
_cell.angle_beta   90.00
_cell.angle_gamma   90.00
#
_symmetry.space_group_name_H-M   'P 1'
#
loop_
_entity.id
_entity.type
_entity.pdbx_description
1 polymer ?
#
loop_
_entity_poly.entity_id
_entity_poly.type
_entity_poly.pdbx_seq_one_letter_code
_entity_poly.pdbx_strand_id
1 'polypeptide(L)'
;MFFVGTSGGPGRGLLAALLLTGVILLGVFLTFGVSRLLSGTLLRGVPSSFTLELPPYRRPRIGQVVVRSVLDRTLFVLGRAAAVAAPAGLLIWLCANVQVGGDSILNWCTGFLDPFARLLGLDGVILMAFLLGFPANEIVIPIIIMAYLSTGSLLEFDSLDALRQLLVDHGWTWLTAVCTMLFSLMHWPCSTTCLTIGKETKSAKWTLLSIAIPTGIGMAVCFLVASAARLLGLA
;
A
#
# COMPACT_ATOMS: atom_id res chain seq x y z
N MET A 1 -17.53 0.54 -2.28
CA MET A 1 -18.27 1.09 -3.44
C MET A 1 -18.67 0.02 -4.44
N PHE A 2 -17.73 -0.79 -4.94
CA PHE A 2 -18.01 -1.84 -5.93
C PHE A 2 -18.89 -3.00 -5.40
N PHE A 3 -18.71 -3.44 -4.16
CA PHE A 3 -19.43 -4.62 -3.61
C PHE A 3 -20.71 -4.28 -2.85
N VAL A 4 -20.74 -3.12 -2.22
CA VAL A 4 -21.86 -2.72 -1.37
C VAL A 4 -22.84 -1.84 -2.16
N GLY A 5 -22.40 -1.10 -3.19
CA GLY A 5 -23.18 -0.11 -3.95
C GLY A 5 -23.33 1.24 -3.23
N THR A 6 -24.09 2.21 -3.77
CA THR A 6 -24.23 3.59 -3.23
C THR A 6 -25.63 4.05 -2.76
N SER A 7 -26.72 3.35 -3.12
CA SER A 7 -28.09 3.61 -2.58
C SER A 7 -28.41 3.00 -1.19
N GLY A 8 -28.83 3.82 -0.23
CA GLY A 8 -28.89 3.52 1.22
C GLY A 8 -29.97 2.54 1.69
N GLY A 9 -29.56 1.57 2.53
CA GLY A 9 -30.45 0.66 3.27
C GLY A 9 -29.73 0.06 4.50
N PRO A 10 -30.47 -0.30 5.58
CA PRO A 10 -29.87 -0.68 6.88
C PRO A 10 -29.02 -1.96 6.86
N GLY A 11 -29.27 -2.88 5.92
CA GLY A 11 -28.47 -4.11 5.76
C GLY A 11 -27.04 -3.89 5.24
N ARG A 12 -26.73 -2.72 4.67
CA ARG A 12 -25.39 -2.43 4.12
C ARG A 12 -24.32 -2.20 5.17
N GLY A 13 -24.66 -1.54 6.27
CA GLY A 13 -23.68 -1.27 7.33
C GLY A 13 -23.08 -2.58 7.83
N LEU A 14 -23.95 -3.60 7.99
CA LEU A 14 -23.55 -4.94 8.34
C LEU A 14 -22.72 -5.61 7.24
N LEU A 15 -23.13 -5.53 5.97
CA LEU A 15 -22.35 -6.12 4.86
C LEU A 15 -20.98 -5.46 4.69
N ALA A 16 -20.89 -4.13 4.79
CA ALA A 16 -19.63 -3.40 4.72
C ALA A 16 -18.71 -3.76 5.89
N ALA A 17 -19.26 -3.86 7.10
CA ALA A 17 -18.52 -4.31 8.27
C ALA A 17 -18.00 -5.74 8.08
N LEU A 18 -18.85 -6.68 7.64
CA LEU A 18 -18.46 -8.07 7.38
C LEU A 18 -17.38 -8.18 6.31
N LEU A 19 -17.49 -7.43 5.21
CA LEU A 19 -16.47 -7.41 4.16
C LEU A 19 -15.14 -6.85 4.68
N LEU A 20 -15.17 -5.74 5.42
CA LEU A 20 -13.97 -5.17 6.02
C LEU A 20 -13.33 -6.14 7.02
N THR A 21 -14.13 -6.75 7.90
CA THR A 21 -13.65 -7.77 8.83
C THR A 21 -13.06 -8.97 8.09
N GLY A 22 -13.70 -9.42 7.00
CA GLY A 22 -13.19 -10.50 6.16
C GLY A 22 -11.83 -10.17 5.53
N VAL A 23 -11.66 -8.95 5.02
CA VAL A 23 -10.38 -8.46 4.48
C VAL A 23 -9.29 -8.39 5.55
N ILE A 24 -9.62 -7.91 6.75
CA ILE A 24 -8.69 -7.87 7.89
C ILE A 24 -8.27 -9.29 8.30
N LEU A 25 -9.23 -10.20 8.45
CA LEU A 25 -8.96 -11.59 8.80
C LEU A 25 -8.09 -12.27 7.74
N LEU A 26 -8.36 -12.03 6.45
CA LEU A 26 -7.53 -12.51 5.35
C LEU A 26 -6.08 -12.03 5.51
N GLY A 27 -5.85 -10.75 5.81
CA GLY A 27 -4.51 -10.22 6.08
C GLY A 27 -3.81 -10.91 7.26
N VAL A 28 -4.55 -11.19 8.34
CA VAL A 28 -4.04 -11.93 9.51
C VAL A 28 -3.64 -13.36 9.13
N PHE A 29 -4.50 -14.09 8.42
CA PHE A 29 -4.20 -15.46 7.98
C PHE A 29 -3.01 -15.52 7.03
N LEU A 30 -2.92 -14.57 6.09
CA LEU A 30 -1.77 -14.44 5.19
C LEU A 30 -0.49 -14.18 5.97
N THR A 31 -0.53 -13.31 6.98
CA THR A 31 0.63 -13.03 7.85
C THR A 31 1.12 -14.29 8.56
N PHE A 32 0.20 -15.09 9.13
CA PHE A 32 0.56 -16.37 9.73
C PHE A 32 1.14 -17.36 8.70
N GLY A 33 0.56 -17.42 7.50
CA GLY A 33 1.05 -18.26 6.41
C GLY A 33 2.49 -17.90 6.00
N VAL A 34 2.76 -16.61 5.80
CA VAL A 34 4.08 -16.10 5.45
C VAL A 34 5.09 -16.30 6.59
N SER A 35 4.68 -16.05 7.84
CA SER A 35 5.52 -16.30 9.02
C SER A 35 5.92 -17.77 9.10
N ARG A 36 4.96 -18.70 8.93
CA ARG A 36 5.24 -20.13 8.92
C ARG A 36 6.17 -20.54 7.78
N LEU A 37 5.97 -19.99 6.58
CA LEU A 37 6.83 -20.24 5.42
C LEU A 37 8.27 -19.77 5.68
N LEU A 38 8.44 -18.55 6.19
CA LEU A 38 9.75 -17.95 6.48
C LEU A 38 10.47 -18.67 7.62
N SER A 39 9.77 -18.99 8.72
CA SER A 39 10.36 -19.74 9.85
C SER A 39 10.77 -21.16 9.45
N GLY A 40 10.09 -21.78 8.49
CA GLY A 40 10.47 -23.10 7.96
C GLY A 40 11.68 -23.07 7.01
N THR A 41 11.88 -21.97 6.29
CA THR A 41 12.85 -21.85 5.18
C THR A 41 14.06 -20.97 5.54
N LEU A 42 13.85 -19.66 5.70
CA LEU A 42 14.90 -18.62 5.79
C LEU A 42 15.30 -18.22 7.22
N LEU A 43 14.37 -18.29 8.18
CA LEU A 43 14.54 -17.76 9.54
C LEU A 43 14.63 -18.87 10.61
N ARG A 44 15.53 -19.84 10.41
CA ARG A 44 15.89 -20.81 11.47
C ARG A 44 16.84 -20.15 12.47
N GLY A 45 16.32 -19.20 13.25
CA GLY A 45 17.05 -18.49 14.29
C GLY A 45 16.86 -19.11 15.66
N VAL A 46 17.89 -19.04 16.50
CA VAL A 46 17.85 -19.43 17.92
C VAL A 46 16.84 -18.54 18.64
N PRO A 47 15.92 -19.09 19.45
CA PRO A 47 14.98 -18.27 20.21
C PRO A 47 15.76 -17.32 21.12
N SER A 48 15.61 -16.02 20.91
CA SER A 48 16.12 -15.03 21.87
C SER A 48 15.24 -15.10 23.11
N SER A 49 15.82 -15.51 24.24
CA SER A 49 15.11 -15.43 25.52
C SER A 49 14.98 -13.95 25.89
N PHE A 50 13.83 -13.35 25.57
CA PHE A 50 13.44 -12.11 26.20
C PHE A 50 13.00 -12.45 27.62
N THR A 51 13.95 -12.43 28.56
CA THR A 51 13.64 -12.34 29.99
C THR A 51 13.00 -10.98 30.22
N LEU A 52 11.68 -10.96 30.21
CA LEU A 52 10.88 -9.77 30.36
C LEU A 52 10.78 -9.43 31.85
N GLU A 53 11.90 -8.95 32.41
CA GLU A 53 11.91 -8.42 33.76
C GLU A 53 11.12 -7.11 33.75
N LEU A 54 10.00 -7.09 34.47
CA LEU A 54 9.17 -5.91 34.56
C LEU A 54 9.94 -4.83 35.33
N PRO A 55 10.27 -3.68 34.72
CA PRO A 55 10.98 -2.63 35.43
C PRO A 55 10.09 -2.03 36.53
N PRO A 56 10.67 -1.54 37.64
CA PRO A 56 9.92 -0.88 38.70
C PRO A 56 9.20 0.35 38.15
N TYR A 57 7.87 0.38 38.31
CA TYR A 57 7.00 1.45 37.83
C TYR A 57 7.32 2.78 38.53
N ARG A 58 7.80 3.78 37.78
CA ARG A 58 8.07 5.14 38.28
C ARG A 58 6.97 6.09 37.82
N ARG A 59 6.54 7.01 38.71
CA ARG A 59 5.52 8.01 38.36
C ARG A 59 6.02 8.88 37.19
N PRO A 60 5.25 9.01 36.09
CA PRO A 60 5.67 9.79 34.95
C PRO A 60 5.65 11.29 35.27
N ARG A 61 6.74 11.99 34.98
CA ARG A 61 6.79 13.46 34.98
C ARG A 61 6.19 13.96 33.68
N ILE A 62 4.87 14.12 33.65
CA ILE A 62 4.07 14.36 32.42
C ILE A 62 4.69 15.44 31.52
N GLY A 63 5.00 16.62 32.06
CA GLY A 63 5.57 17.72 31.26
C GLY A 63 6.94 17.41 30.64
N GLN A 64 7.87 16.86 31.42
CA GLN A 64 9.20 16.49 30.94
C GLN A 64 9.15 15.36 29.91
N VAL A 65 8.25 14.39 30.11
CA VAL A 65 8.04 13.27 29.19
C VAL A 65 7.45 13.77 27.87
N VAL A 66 6.45 14.64 27.90
CA VAL A 66 5.85 15.21 26.69
C VAL A 66 6.90 16.00 25.90
N VAL A 67 7.61 16.93 26.55
CA VAL A 67 8.62 17.76 25.85
C VAL A 67 9.74 16.91 25.25
N ARG A 68 10.34 15.99 26.03
CA ARG A 68 11.37 15.09 25.49
C ARG A 68 10.85 14.14 24.42
N SER A 69 9.65 13.59 24.58
CA SER A 69 9.08 12.68 23.58
C SER A 69 8.75 13.42 22.28
N VAL A 70 8.30 14.66 22.34
CA VAL A 70 8.06 15.47 21.16
C VAL A 70 9.38 15.83 20.48
N LEU A 71 10.34 16.36 21.23
CA LEU A 71 11.62 16.81 20.67
C LEU A 71 12.52 15.66 20.19
N ASP A 72 12.74 14.66 21.04
CA ASP A 72 13.72 13.61 20.77
C ASP A 72 13.18 12.50 19.87
N ARG A 73 11.86 12.24 19.91
CA ARG A 73 11.24 11.14 19.14
C ARG A 73 10.38 11.64 18.00
N THR A 74 9.47 12.58 18.26
CA THR A 74 8.45 12.97 17.26
C THR A 74 9.07 13.79 16.14
N LEU A 75 9.85 14.84 16.46
CA LEU A 75 10.52 15.66 15.44
C LEU A 75 11.53 14.85 14.62
N PHE A 76 12.25 13.91 15.23
CA PHE A 76 13.21 13.08 14.51
C PHE A 76 12.53 12.07 13.56
N VAL A 77 11.35 11.55 13.93
CA VAL A 77 10.54 10.72 13.01
C VAL A 77 9.95 11.59 11.89
N LEU A 78 9.42 12.77 12.22
CA LEU A 78 8.87 13.70 11.25
C LEU A 78 9.93 14.16 10.23
N GLY A 79 11.14 14.49 10.68
CA GLY A 79 12.25 14.86 9.79
C GLY A 79 12.62 13.74 8.83
N ARG A 80 12.59 12.47 9.28
CA ARG A 80 12.82 11.31 8.40
C ARG A 80 11.69 11.13 7.38
N ALA A 81 10.44 11.33 7.79
CA ALA A 81 9.30 11.28 6.89
C ALA A 81 9.38 12.39 5.82
N ALA A 82 9.64 13.63 6.24
CA ALA A 82 9.78 14.78 5.34
C ALA A 82 10.95 14.61 4.35
N ALA A 83 12.09 14.08 4.82
CA ALA A 83 13.26 13.83 3.99
C ALA A 83 13.01 12.83 2.85
N VAL A 84 12.02 11.93 3.00
CA VAL A 84 11.61 11.01 1.93
C VAL A 84 10.42 11.52 1.14
N ALA A 85 9.44 12.14 1.80
CA ALA A 85 8.23 12.64 1.16
C ALA A 85 8.51 13.81 0.21
N ALA A 86 9.38 14.75 0.58
CA ALA A 86 9.68 15.93 -0.25
C ALA A 86 10.29 15.56 -1.63
N PRO A 87 11.38 14.76 -1.72
CA PRO A 87 11.92 14.37 -3.02
C PRO A 87 10.94 13.50 -3.82
N ALA A 88 10.16 12.64 -3.16
CA ALA A 88 9.19 11.83 -3.86
C ALA A 88 8.00 12.65 -4.39
N GLY A 89 7.53 13.64 -3.65
CA GLY A 89 6.53 14.59 -4.12
C GLY A 89 7.00 15.38 -5.34
N LEU A 90 8.27 15.81 -5.35
CA LEU A 90 8.88 16.44 -6.52
C LEU A 90 8.94 15.48 -7.72
N LEU A 91 9.29 14.21 -7.50
CA LEU A 91 9.28 13.19 -8.56
C LEU A 91 7.87 12.96 -9.12
N ILE A 92 6.86 12.83 -8.26
CA ILE A 92 5.45 12.68 -8.67
C ILE A 92 5.02 13.89 -9.52
N TRP A 93 5.36 15.11 -9.06
CA TRP A 93 5.04 16.33 -9.77
C TRP A 93 5.72 16.38 -11.15
N LEU A 94 7.00 16.01 -11.25
CA LEU A 94 7.72 15.94 -12.52
C LEU A 94 7.10 14.91 -13.46
N CYS A 95 6.78 13.71 -12.96
CA CYS A 95 6.13 12.68 -13.78
C CYS A 95 4.77 13.15 -14.32
N ALA A 96 4.00 13.89 -13.52
CA ALA A 96 2.67 14.35 -13.92
C ALA A 96 2.69 15.57 -14.84
N ASN A 97 3.63 16.52 -14.64
CA ASN A 97 3.61 17.82 -15.33
C ASN A 97 4.57 17.90 -16.53
N VAL A 98 5.65 17.12 -16.54
CA VAL A 98 6.58 17.14 -17.68
C VAL A 98 5.99 16.30 -18.81
N GLN A 99 5.84 16.93 -19.97
CA GLN A 99 5.26 16.32 -21.16
C GLN A 99 6.34 16.04 -22.21
N VAL A 100 6.33 14.84 -22.77
CA VAL A 100 7.21 14.41 -23.85
C VAL A 100 6.34 13.91 -25.00
N GLY A 101 6.36 14.61 -26.14
CA GLY A 101 5.55 14.24 -27.31
C GLY A 101 4.04 14.50 -27.16
N GLY A 102 3.62 15.34 -26.21
CA GLY A 102 2.21 15.64 -25.95
C GLY A 102 1.59 14.82 -24.80
N ASP A 103 2.28 13.77 -24.35
CA ASP A 103 1.88 12.93 -23.21
C ASP A 103 2.75 13.21 -21.99
N SER A 104 2.19 13.10 -20.78
CA SER A 104 2.96 13.18 -19.54
C SER A 104 3.92 12.00 -19.41
N ILE A 105 5.06 12.19 -18.74
CA ILE A 105 5.98 11.08 -18.40
C ILE A 105 5.24 9.98 -17.65
N LEU A 106 4.26 10.35 -16.82
CA LEU A 106 3.40 9.42 -16.12
C LEU A 106 2.67 8.48 -17.09
N ASN A 107 2.08 9.01 -18.17
CA ASN A 107 1.36 8.20 -19.16
C ASN A 107 2.29 7.23 -19.93
N TRP A 108 3.52 7.68 -20.21
CA TRP A 108 4.55 6.81 -20.78
C TRP A 108 4.91 5.63 -19.84
N CYS A 109 5.08 5.91 -18.55
CA CYS A 109 5.38 4.89 -17.55
C CYS A 109 4.20 3.94 -17.33
N THR A 110 2.96 4.44 -17.29
CA THR A 110 1.76 3.60 -17.12
C THR A 110 1.57 2.69 -18.32
N GLY A 111 1.75 3.19 -19.55
CA GLY A 111 1.67 2.39 -20.78
C GLY A 111 2.73 1.27 -20.83
N PHE A 112 3.94 1.54 -20.33
CA PHE A 112 4.98 0.51 -20.21
C PHE A 112 4.63 -0.57 -19.17
N LEU A 113 3.99 -0.18 -18.06
CA LEU A 113 3.59 -1.10 -16.99
C LEU A 113 2.27 -1.82 -17.25
N ASP A 114 1.41 -1.29 -18.14
CA ASP A 114 0.08 -1.81 -18.45
C ASP A 114 0.04 -3.31 -18.83
N PRO A 115 0.85 -3.82 -19.77
CA PRO A 115 0.79 -5.25 -20.12
C PRO A 115 1.08 -6.15 -18.92
N PHE A 116 1.98 -5.72 -18.03
CA PHE A 116 2.30 -6.44 -16.81
C PHE A 116 1.20 -6.32 -15.75
N ALA A 117 0.66 -5.11 -15.57
CA ALA A 117 -0.42 -4.86 -14.61
C ALA A 117 -1.69 -5.64 -14.98
N ARG A 118 -2.03 -5.71 -16.27
CA ARG A 118 -3.17 -6.50 -16.76
C ARG A 118 -3.03 -7.98 -16.44
N LEU A 119 -1.83 -8.56 -16.45
CA LEU A 119 -1.65 -9.96 -16.03
C LEU A 119 -2.07 -10.18 -14.57
N LEU A 120 -1.84 -9.20 -13.70
CA LEU A 120 -2.22 -9.22 -12.29
C LEU A 120 -3.70 -8.88 -12.06
N GLY A 121 -4.48 -8.60 -13.11
CA GLY A 121 -5.85 -8.07 -12.99
C GLY A 121 -5.91 -6.60 -12.56
N LEU A 122 -4.78 -5.89 -12.65
CA LEU A 122 -4.66 -4.46 -12.39
C LEU A 122 -4.55 -3.70 -13.72
N ASP A 123 -4.43 -2.38 -13.62
CA ASP A 123 -4.16 -1.47 -14.73
C ASP A 123 -2.78 -0.81 -14.54
N GLY A 124 -2.14 -0.40 -15.64
CA GLY A 124 -0.82 0.25 -15.62
C GLY A 124 -0.77 1.47 -14.70
N VAL A 125 -1.89 2.21 -14.63
CA VAL A 125 -2.08 3.32 -13.69
C VAL A 125 -2.01 2.87 -12.23
N ILE A 126 -2.69 1.78 -11.87
CA ILE A 126 -2.74 1.27 -10.50
C ILE A 126 -1.34 0.84 -10.06
N LEU A 127 -0.63 0.09 -10.90
CA LEU A 127 0.70 -0.39 -10.57
C LEU A 127 1.71 0.78 -10.45
N MET A 128 1.63 1.77 -11.34
CA MET A 128 2.45 2.98 -11.26
C MET A 128 2.12 3.79 -10.00
N ALA A 129 0.84 3.87 -9.61
CA ALA A 129 0.41 4.56 -8.41
C ALA A 129 0.95 3.92 -7.14
N PHE A 130 1.00 2.58 -7.05
CA PHE A 130 1.69 1.91 -5.95
C PHE A 130 3.18 2.24 -5.94
N LEU A 131 3.84 2.26 -7.12
CA LEU A 131 5.28 2.53 -7.22
C LEU A 131 5.61 3.96 -6.76
N LEU A 132 4.84 4.95 -7.21
CA LEU A 132 4.96 6.33 -6.77
C LEU A 132 4.49 6.54 -5.32
N GLY A 133 3.58 5.70 -4.84
CA GLY A 133 3.10 5.65 -3.45
C GLY A 133 4.08 5.03 -2.45
N PHE A 134 5.27 4.58 -2.87
CA PHE A 134 6.30 4.05 -1.96
C PHE A 134 6.61 4.91 -0.71
N PRO A 135 6.60 6.26 -0.77
CA PRO A 135 6.83 7.10 0.41
C PRO A 135 5.71 6.99 1.45
N ALA A 136 4.46 6.95 1.00
CA ALA A 136 3.24 6.96 1.82
C ALA A 136 2.15 6.15 1.10
N ASN A 137 1.66 5.10 1.73
CA ASN A 137 0.73 4.17 1.05
C ASN A 137 -0.69 4.75 0.94
N GLU A 138 -0.97 5.79 1.72
CA GLU A 138 -2.24 6.50 1.76
C GLU A 138 -2.46 7.35 0.50
N ILE A 139 -1.39 7.75 -0.21
CA ILE A 139 -1.49 8.58 -1.42
C ILE A 139 -1.75 7.77 -2.71
N VAL A 140 -1.85 6.44 -2.63
CA VAL A 140 -2.05 5.60 -3.82
C VAL A 140 -3.34 5.95 -4.55
N ILE A 141 -4.47 6.12 -3.84
CA ILE A 141 -5.76 6.49 -4.45
C ILE A 141 -5.70 7.91 -5.07
N PRO A 142 -5.18 8.94 -4.38
CA PRO A 142 -4.92 10.24 -4.99
C PRO A 142 -4.04 10.20 -6.25
N ILE A 143 -3.01 9.35 -6.30
CA ILE A 143 -2.17 9.19 -7.50
C ILE A 143 -2.96 8.52 -8.64
N ILE A 144 -3.79 7.52 -8.35
CA ILE A 144 -4.67 6.88 -9.34
C ILE A 144 -5.61 7.92 -9.96
N ILE A 145 -6.27 8.73 -9.13
CA ILE A 145 -7.16 9.80 -9.57
C ILE A 145 -6.40 10.80 -10.45
N MET A 146 -5.24 11.26 -9.97
CA MET A 146 -4.40 12.21 -10.68
C MET A 146 -3.98 11.68 -12.07
N ALA A 147 -3.60 10.41 -12.14
CA ALA A 147 -3.21 9.75 -13.38
C ALA A 147 -4.38 9.59 -14.35
N TYR A 148 -5.56 9.18 -13.86
CA TYR A 148 -6.75 9.01 -14.69
C TYR A 148 -7.30 10.31 -15.24
N LEU A 149 -7.28 11.38 -14.44
CA LEU A 149 -7.68 12.71 -14.90
C LEU A 149 -6.57 13.45 -15.65
N SER A 150 -5.36 12.87 -15.73
CA SER A 150 -4.15 13.53 -16.23
C SER A 150 -3.92 14.92 -15.62
N THR A 151 -4.23 15.06 -14.33
CA THR A 151 -4.05 16.32 -13.60
C THR A 151 -2.64 16.43 -13.04
N GLY A 152 -2.07 17.63 -13.01
CA GLY A 152 -0.73 17.88 -12.45
C GLY A 152 -0.65 17.87 -10.91
N SER A 153 -1.76 17.61 -10.23
CA SER A 153 -1.91 17.71 -8.77
C SER A 153 -2.68 16.52 -8.19
N LEU A 154 -2.31 16.10 -6.97
CA LEU A 154 -3.05 15.10 -6.21
C LEU A 154 -4.43 15.65 -5.83
N LEU A 155 -5.47 14.88 -6.13
CA LEU A 155 -6.86 15.22 -5.83
C LEU A 155 -7.46 14.15 -4.92
N GLU A 156 -8.40 14.57 -4.08
CA GLU A 156 -9.21 13.71 -3.23
C GLU A 156 -10.68 14.02 -3.51
N PHE A 157 -11.51 13.00 -3.67
CA PHE A 157 -12.94 13.17 -3.89
C PHE A 157 -13.70 13.04 -2.57
N ASP A 158 -14.48 14.05 -2.22
CA ASP A 158 -15.36 14.01 -1.05
C ASP A 158 -16.59 13.10 -1.26
N SER A 159 -16.93 12.80 -2.52
CA SER A 159 -18.09 11.97 -2.86
C SER A 159 -17.67 10.59 -3.38
N LEU A 160 -18.18 9.56 -2.71
CA LEU A 160 -17.90 8.15 -3.05
C LEU A 160 -18.51 7.77 -4.42
N ASP A 161 -19.64 8.38 -4.80
CA ASP A 161 -20.28 8.13 -6.10
C ASP A 161 -19.43 8.64 -7.27
N ALA A 162 -18.86 9.85 -7.17
CA ALA A 162 -18.00 10.41 -8.20
C ALA A 162 -16.71 9.58 -8.37
N LEU A 163 -16.11 9.15 -7.24
CA LEU A 163 -14.95 8.26 -7.29
C LEU A 163 -15.31 6.94 -7.97
N ARG A 164 -16.46 6.33 -7.65
CA ARG A 164 -16.90 5.09 -8.30
C ARG A 164 -17.06 5.28 -9.81
N GLN A 165 -17.70 6.36 -10.25
CA GLN A 165 -17.93 6.62 -11.68
C GLN A 165 -16.61 6.73 -12.44
N LEU A 166 -15.68 7.54 -11.93
CA LEU A 166 -14.34 7.67 -12.52
C LEU A 166 -13.64 6.32 -12.68
N LEU A 167 -13.64 5.50 -11.62
CA LEU A 167 -12.97 4.20 -11.69
C LEU A 167 -13.63 3.26 -12.72
N VAL A 168 -14.96 3.23 -12.78
CA VAL A 168 -15.70 2.41 -13.76
C VAL A 168 -15.46 2.89 -15.19
N ASP A 169 -15.42 4.21 -15.41
CA ASP A 169 -15.17 4.81 -16.73
C ASP A 169 -13.75 4.47 -17.25
N HIS A 170 -12.79 4.32 -16.34
CA HIS A 170 -11.44 3.85 -16.64
C HIS A 170 -11.30 2.31 -16.61
N GLY A 171 -12.41 1.57 -16.70
CA GLY A 171 -12.41 0.12 -16.90
C GLY A 171 -12.24 -0.71 -15.63
N TRP A 172 -12.45 -0.15 -14.43
CA TRP A 172 -12.41 -0.94 -13.21
C TRP A 172 -13.57 -1.91 -13.16
N THR A 173 -13.23 -3.19 -13.17
CA THR A 173 -14.16 -4.28 -12.89
C THR A 173 -14.18 -4.61 -11.40
N TRP A 174 -15.13 -5.46 -10.98
CA TRP A 174 -15.11 -6.04 -9.63
C TRP A 174 -13.79 -6.79 -9.37
N LEU A 175 -13.24 -7.44 -10.40
CA LEU A 175 -11.97 -8.18 -10.34
C LEU A 175 -10.80 -7.23 -10.06
N THR A 176 -10.73 -6.11 -10.78
CA THR A 176 -9.73 -5.07 -10.55
C THR A 176 -9.83 -4.51 -9.14
N ALA A 177 -11.04 -4.28 -8.62
CA ALA A 177 -11.23 -3.83 -7.25
C ALA A 177 -10.73 -4.87 -6.22
N VAL A 178 -10.99 -6.17 -6.42
CA VAL A 178 -10.46 -7.24 -5.56
C VAL A 178 -8.93 -7.29 -5.63
N CYS A 179 -8.34 -7.31 -6.83
CA CYS A 179 -6.89 -7.35 -7.00
C CYS A 179 -6.21 -6.12 -6.38
N THR A 180 -6.79 -4.93 -6.52
CA THR A 180 -6.26 -3.71 -5.88
C THR A 180 -6.32 -3.80 -4.35
N MET A 181 -7.38 -4.36 -3.78
CA MET A 181 -7.46 -4.60 -2.32
C MET A 181 -6.46 -5.65 -1.85
N LEU A 182 -6.30 -6.76 -2.58
CA LEU A 182 -5.32 -7.79 -2.23
C LEU A 182 -3.89 -7.26 -2.32
N PHE A 183 -3.60 -6.49 -3.37
CA PHE A 183 -2.30 -5.86 -3.54
C PHE A 183 -2.03 -4.82 -2.45
N SER A 184 -3.00 -4.00 -2.06
CA SER A 184 -2.82 -3.04 -0.97
C SER A 184 -2.55 -3.71 0.39
N LEU A 185 -3.08 -4.92 0.63
CA LEU A 185 -2.76 -5.71 1.82
C LEU A 185 -1.33 -6.28 1.81
N MET A 186 -0.84 -6.66 0.63
CA MET A 186 0.38 -7.47 0.50
C MET A 186 1.56 -6.77 -0.18
N HIS A 187 1.46 -5.48 -0.47
CA HIS A 187 2.56 -4.75 -1.10
C HIS A 187 3.72 -4.48 -0.13
N TRP A 188 4.77 -3.87 -0.68
CA TRP A 188 5.95 -3.45 0.04
C TRP A 188 5.63 -2.48 1.20
N PRO A 189 6.40 -2.52 2.30
CA PRO A 189 6.25 -1.54 3.37
C PRO A 189 6.68 -0.14 2.90
N CYS A 190 6.12 0.89 3.52
CA CYS A 190 6.46 2.27 3.20
C CYS A 190 7.96 2.55 3.44
N SER A 191 8.46 3.54 2.72
CA SER A 191 9.87 3.96 2.76
C SER A 191 10.45 4.16 4.16
N THR A 192 9.68 4.72 5.10
CA THR A 192 10.11 4.98 6.49
C THR A 192 10.33 3.70 7.27
N THR A 193 9.51 2.68 7.01
CA THR A 193 9.67 1.33 7.56
C THR A 193 10.91 0.67 6.97
N CYS A 194 11.11 0.76 5.65
CA CYS A 194 12.31 0.24 4.98
C CYS A 194 13.60 0.86 5.55
N LEU A 195 13.61 2.18 5.76
CA LEU A 195 14.73 2.90 6.38
C LEU A 195 15.01 2.42 7.81
N THR A 196 13.96 2.12 8.57
CA THR A 196 14.11 1.61 9.94
C THR A 196 14.68 0.20 9.93
N ILE A 197 14.16 -0.70 9.08
CA ILE A 197 14.70 -2.06 8.90
C ILE A 197 16.18 -2.01 8.50
N GLY A 198 16.55 -1.13 7.58
CA GLY A 198 17.94 -0.96 7.16
C GLY A 198 18.86 -0.49 8.29
N LYS A 199 18.39 0.43 9.14
CA LYS A 199 19.14 0.94 10.30
C LYS A 199 19.32 -0.11 11.40
N GLU A 200 18.28 -0.87 11.71
CA GLU A 200 18.30 -1.89 12.76
C GLU A 200 19.08 -3.14 12.33
N THR A 201 18.86 -3.61 11.10
CA THR A 201 19.48 -4.84 10.59
C THR A 201 20.89 -4.60 10.05
N LYS A 202 21.28 -3.34 9.82
CA LYS A 202 22.54 -2.92 9.17
C LYS A 202 22.86 -3.67 7.86
N SER A 203 21.83 -4.12 7.15
CA SER A 203 21.98 -4.98 5.99
C SER A 203 20.96 -4.64 4.89
N ALA A 204 21.48 -4.19 3.75
CA ALA A 204 20.66 -3.88 2.57
C ALA A 204 19.94 -5.12 2.01
N LYS A 205 20.54 -6.32 2.17
CA LYS A 205 19.93 -7.58 1.75
C LYS A 205 18.61 -7.82 2.45
N TRP A 206 18.55 -7.59 3.77
CA TRP A 206 17.34 -7.79 4.56
C TRP A 206 16.28 -6.71 4.29
N THR A 207 16.68 -5.47 4.05
CA THR A 207 15.75 -4.42 3.59
C THR A 207 15.15 -4.76 2.24
N LEU A 208 15.94 -5.21 1.26
CA LEU A 208 15.42 -5.59 -0.05
C LEU A 208 14.49 -6.80 0.04
N LEU A 209 14.83 -7.80 0.87
CA LEU A 209 13.95 -8.94 1.11
C LEU A 209 12.63 -8.53 1.77
N SER A 210 12.62 -7.55 2.68
CA SER A 210 11.37 -7.04 3.27
C SER A 210 10.45 -6.34 2.27
N ILE A 211 10.99 -5.87 1.14
CA ILE A 211 10.22 -5.31 0.03
C ILE A 211 9.81 -6.44 -0.91
N ALA A 212 10.76 -7.25 -1.37
CA ALA A 212 10.54 -8.24 -2.41
C ALA A 212 9.58 -9.37 -2.00
N ILE A 213 9.64 -9.82 -0.74
CA ILE A 213 8.81 -10.95 -0.28
C ILE A 213 7.32 -10.60 -0.27
N PRO A 214 6.84 -9.53 0.41
CA PRO A 214 5.43 -9.16 0.35
C PRO A 214 4.98 -8.91 -1.09
N THR A 215 5.75 -8.10 -1.83
CA THR A 215 5.47 -7.74 -3.21
C THR A 215 5.28 -8.96 -4.10
N GLY A 216 6.20 -9.91 -4.05
CA GLY A 216 6.14 -11.12 -4.86
C GLY A 216 4.92 -11.98 -4.50
N ILE A 217 4.57 -12.08 -3.22
CA ILE A 217 3.38 -12.83 -2.80
C ILE A 217 2.10 -12.10 -3.22
N GLY A 218 2.03 -10.78 -3.06
CA GLY A 218 0.90 -9.98 -3.52
C GLY A 218 0.68 -10.09 -5.03
N MET A 219 1.75 -10.01 -5.82
CA MET A 219 1.70 -10.22 -7.27
C MET A 219 1.24 -11.64 -7.61
N ALA A 220 1.77 -12.66 -6.94
CA ALA A 220 1.35 -14.04 -7.17
C ALA A 220 -0.14 -14.25 -6.84
N VAL A 221 -0.62 -13.72 -5.71
CA VAL A 221 -2.03 -13.81 -5.30
C VAL A 221 -2.93 -13.09 -6.31
N CYS A 222 -2.60 -11.87 -6.72
CA CYS A 222 -3.38 -11.13 -7.72
C CYS A 222 -3.40 -11.86 -9.07
N PHE A 223 -2.25 -12.38 -9.51
CA PHE A 223 -2.15 -13.19 -10.73
C PHE A 223 -3.03 -14.44 -10.67
N LEU A 224 -3.02 -15.17 -9.55
CA LEU A 224 -3.84 -16.37 -9.36
C LEU A 224 -5.33 -16.03 -9.37
N VAL A 225 -5.75 -14.98 -8.67
CA VAL A 225 -7.14 -14.52 -8.63
C VAL A 225 -7.61 -14.06 -10.02
N ALA A 226 -6.79 -13.25 -10.71
CA ALA A 226 -7.10 -12.79 -12.07
C ALA A 226 -7.19 -13.94 -13.07
N SER A 227 -6.27 -14.90 -12.99
CA SER A 227 -6.27 -16.08 -13.87
C SER A 227 -7.45 -16.99 -13.58
N ALA A 228 -7.79 -17.23 -12.31
CA ALA A 228 -8.95 -18.03 -11.93
C ALA A 228 -10.27 -17.39 -12.42
N ALA A 229 -10.43 -16.07 -12.26
CA ALA A 229 -11.61 -15.36 -12.75
C ALA A 229 -11.75 -15.44 -14.27
N ARG A 230 -10.63 -15.30 -15.01
CA ARG A 230 -10.60 -15.46 -16.48
C ARG A 230 -10.96 -16.88 -16.92
N LEU A 231 -10.41 -17.89 -16.25
CA LEU A 231 -10.71 -19.30 -16.55
C LEU A 231 -12.17 -19.66 -16.28
N LEU A 232 -12.79 -19.04 -15.27
CA LEU A 232 -14.20 -19.21 -14.94
C LEU A 232 -15.14 -18.36 -15.82
N GLY A 233 -14.61 -17.53 -16.72
CA GLY A 233 -15.40 -16.63 -17.57
C GLY A 233 -16.09 -15.48 -16.80
N LEU A 234 -15.60 -15.15 -15.60
CA LEU A 234 -16.15 -14.11 -14.72
C LEU A 234 -15.39 -12.77 -14.83
N ALA A 235 -14.42 -12.70 -15.75
CA ALA A 235 -13.54 -11.55 -15.97
C ALA A 235 -14.09 -10.57 -17.01
#